data_AF-A0A8H4EVR1-F1
#
_entry.id   AF-A0A8H4EVR1-F1
#
_cell.length_a   1.000
_cell.length_b   1.000
_cell.length_c   1.000
_cell.angle_alpha   90.00
_cell.angle_beta   90.00
_cell.angle_gamma   90.00
#
_symmetry.space_group_name_H-M   'P 1'
#
loop_
_entity.id
_entity.type
_entity.pdbx_description
1 polymer ?
#
loop_
_entity_poly.entity_id
_entity_poly.type
_entity_poly.pdbx_seq_one_letter_code
_entity_poly.pdbx_strand_id
1 'polypeptide(L)'
;MGLERLANLECPIKWLTNDLENSNNNDYHHDGANIRDKLLSNEEFKVVQALVELLYPFDKATEIFSGSNYAKLSIMVPTIEELVY
;
A
#
# COMPACT_ATOMS: atom_id res chain seq x y z
N MET A 1 1.17 -4.59 -2.95
CA MET A 1 2.24 -3.57 -2.77
C MET A 1 2.48 -3.27 -1.27
N GLY A 2 3.67 -2.82 -0.83
CA GLY A 2 3.98 -2.58 0.60
C GLY A 2 3.15 -1.45 1.25
N LEU A 3 2.92 -0.36 0.52
CA LEU A 3 2.09 0.77 0.95
C LEU A 3 0.61 0.41 1.03
N GLU A 4 0.11 -0.41 0.10
CA GLU A 4 -1.26 -0.91 0.09
C GLU A 4 -1.56 -1.75 1.35
N ARG A 5 -0.60 -2.57 1.79
CA ARG A 5 -0.73 -3.30 3.06
C ARG A 5 -0.83 -2.34 4.25
N LEU A 6 -0.05 -1.27 4.26
CA LEU A 6 -0.10 -0.26 5.32
C LEU A 6 -1.44 0.48 5.34
N ALA A 7 -1.97 0.87 4.16
CA ALA A 7 -3.28 1.50 4.04
C ALA A 7 -4.40 0.59 4.59
N ASN A 8 -4.36 -0.70 4.27
CA ASN A 8 -5.35 -1.67 4.74
C ASN A 8 -5.30 -1.93 6.26
N LEU A 9 -4.15 -1.67 6.90
CA LEU A 9 -3.95 -1.87 8.33
C LEU A 9 -4.36 -0.67 9.19
N GLU A 10 -4.71 0.47 8.59
CA GLU A 10 -5.12 1.68 9.32
C GLU A 10 -6.21 1.40 10.37
N CYS A 11 -7.35 0.87 9.93
CA CYS A 11 -8.49 0.61 10.82
C CYS A 11 -8.18 -0.46 11.88
N PRO A 12 -7.61 -1.64 11.53
CA PRO A 12 -7.24 -2.64 12.53
C PRO A 12 -6.24 -2.13 13.57
N ILE A 13 -5.22 -1.36 13.17
CA ILE A 13 -4.24 -0.82 14.12
C ILE A 13 -4.90 0.19 15.05
N LYS A 14 -5.70 1.14 14.53
CA LYS A 14 -6.43 2.10 15.38
C LYS A 14 -7.37 1.41 16.36
N TRP A 15 -8.06 0.36 15.92
CA TRP A 15 -8.92 -0.45 16.78
C TRP A 15 -8.11 -1.11 17.90
N LEU A 16 -7.01 -1.77 17.58
CA LEU A 16 -6.13 -2.42 18.55
C LEU A 16 -5.55 -1.41 19.55
N THR A 17 -5.05 -0.27 19.07
CA THR A 17 -4.52 0.80 19.93
C THR A 17 -5.56 1.27 20.93
N ASN A 18 -6.82 1.45 20.49
CA ASN A 18 -7.90 1.85 21.37
C ASN A 18 -8.26 0.75 22.39
N ASP A 19 -8.29 -0.52 21.97
CA ASP A 19 -8.56 -1.64 22.87
C ASP A 19 -7.49 -1.75 23.97
N LEU A 20 -6.22 -1.66 23.57
CA LEU A 20 -5.07 -1.72 24.48
C LEU A 20 -5.04 -0.57 25.49
N GLU A 21 -5.29 0.67 25.05
CA GLU A 21 -5.35 1.82 25.97
C GLU A 21 -6.53 1.79 26.94
N ASN A 22 -7.61 1.08 26.61
CA ASN A 22 -8.73 0.91 27.53
C ASN A 22 -8.55 -0.33 28.44
N SER A 23 -7.42 -1.03 28.35
CA SER A 23 -7.13 -2.16 29.20
C SER A 23 -6.82 -1.73 30.64
N ASN A 24 -7.29 -2.52 31.61
CA ASN A 24 -6.86 -2.39 33.01
C ASN A 24 -5.45 -2.96 33.26
N ASN A 25 -4.86 -3.65 32.27
CA ASN A 25 -3.48 -4.09 32.34
C ASN A 25 -2.56 -2.91 31.98
N ASN A 26 -1.67 -2.55 32.92
CA ASN A 26 -0.77 -1.42 32.77
C ASN A 26 0.22 -1.56 31.59
N ASP A 27 0.69 -2.79 31.32
CA ASP A 27 1.59 -3.05 30.19
C ASP A 27 0.85 -2.85 28.87
N TYR A 28 -0.38 -3.36 28.77
CA TYR A 28 -1.21 -3.18 27.56
C TYR A 28 -1.58 -1.72 27.34
N HIS A 29 -1.93 -0.99 28.41
CA HIS A 29 -2.20 0.43 28.32
C HIS A 29 -0.98 1.21 27.80
N HIS A 30 0.20 0.92 28.35
CA HIS A 30 1.45 1.54 27.92
C HIS A 30 1.80 1.20 26.47
N ASP A 31 1.62 -0.06 26.06
CA ASP A 31 1.84 -0.50 24.69
C ASP A 31 0.89 0.19 23.71
N GLY A 32 -0.39 0.35 24.08
CA GLY A 32 -1.36 1.11 23.29
C GLY A 32 -0.92 2.56 23.08
N ALA A 33 -0.52 3.26 24.14
CA ALA A 33 -0.01 4.62 24.05
C ALA A 33 1.26 4.70 23.17
N ASN A 34 2.18 3.76 23.34
CA ASN A 34 3.41 3.67 22.54
C ASN A 34 3.13 3.42 21.05
N ILE A 35 2.10 2.64 20.72
CA ILE A 35 1.65 2.43 19.33
C ILE A 35 1.07 3.73 18.79
N ARG A 36 0.25 4.44 19.56
CA ARG A 36 -0.37 5.71 19.16
C ARG A 36 0.65 6.76 18.77
N ASP A 37 1.70 6.92 19.57
CA ASP A 37 2.76 7.89 19.34
C ASP A 37 3.57 7.62 18.06
N LYS A 38 3.60 6.36 17.60
CA LYS A 38 4.29 5.92 16.38
C LYS A 38 3.39 5.78 15.17
N LEU A 39 2.07 5.79 15.39
CA LEU A 39 1.09 5.60 14.33
C LEU A 39 1.03 6.86 13.47
N LEU A 40 0.90 6.66 12.16
CA LEU A 40 0.63 7.75 11.25
C LEU A 40 -0.66 8.48 11.65
N SER A 41 -0.63 9.80 11.54
CA SER A 41 -1.81 10.64 11.66
C SER A 41 -2.83 10.31 10.55
N ASN A 42 -4.07 10.76 10.75
CA ASN A 42 -5.12 10.59 9.74
C ASN A 42 -4.74 11.22 8.39
N GLU A 43 -4.04 12.36 8.40
CA GLU A 43 -3.60 13.02 7.16
C GLU A 43 -2.47 12.25 6.48
N GLU A 44 -1.52 11.70 7.25
CA GLU A 44 -0.48 10.82 6.68
C GLU A 44 -1.07 9.55 6.08
N PHE A 45 -2.08 8.94 6.70
CA PHE A 45 -2.79 7.80 6.10
C PHE A 45 -3.48 8.16 4.78
N LYS A 46 -4.09 9.35 4.66
CA LYS A 46 -4.63 9.83 3.38
C LYS A 46 -3.54 9.99 2.33
N VAL A 47 -2.36 10.50 2.71
CA VAL A 47 -1.21 10.59 1.80
C VAL A 47 -0.77 9.19 1.35
N VAL A 48 -0.71 8.21 2.25
CA VAL A 48 -0.40 6.81 1.90
C VAL A 48 -1.43 6.24 0.92
N GLN A 49 -2.73 6.48 1.13
CA GLN A 49 -3.79 6.04 0.21
C GLN A 49 -3.62 6.67 -1.17
N ALA A 50 -3.38 7.99 -1.24
CA ALA A 50 -3.14 8.69 -2.50
C ALA A 50 -1.89 8.17 -3.23
N LEU A 51 -0.82 7.82 -2.49
CA LEU A 51 0.37 7.20 -3.06
C LEU A 51 0.08 5.80 -3.63
N VAL A 52 -0.75 5.00 -2.95
CA VAL A 52 -1.18 3.69 -3.46
C VAL A 52 -1.92 3.86 -4.79
N GLU A 53 -2.88 4.79 -4.86
CA GLU A 53 -3.62 5.08 -6.09
C GLU A 53 -2.71 5.57 -7.22
N LEU A 54 -1.78 6.48 -6.91
CA LEU A 54 -0.83 7.02 -7.86
C LEU A 54 0.12 5.96 -8.41
N LEU A 55 0.59 5.04 -7.56
CA LEU A 55 1.58 4.02 -7.91
C LEU A 55 0.96 2.77 -8.52
N TYR A 56 -0.33 2.53 -8.33
CA TYR A 56 -1.04 1.35 -8.83
C TYR A 56 -0.86 1.11 -10.35
N PRO A 57 -0.97 2.11 -11.25
CA PRO A 57 -0.75 1.90 -12.67
C PRO A 57 0.67 1.44 -13.01
N PHE A 58 1.68 1.92 -12.26
CA PHE A 58 3.09 1.53 -12.45
C PHE A 58 3.37 0.12 -11.95
N ASP A 59 2.73 -0.30 -10.85
CA ASP A 59 2.77 -1.69 -10.37
C ASP A 59 2.18 -2.63 -11.42
N LYS A 60 1.03 -2.24 -12.01
CA LYS A 60 0.39 -3.00 -13.09
C LYS A 60 1.20 -3.03 -14.37
N ALA A 61 1.78 -1.90 -14.76
CA ALA A 61 2.70 -1.86 -15.89
C ALA A 61 3.89 -2.80 -15.63
N THR A 62 4.50 -2.72 -14.44
CA THR A 62 5.61 -3.58 -14.06
C THR A 62 5.20 -5.04 -14.08
N GLU A 63 4.06 -5.43 -13.52
CA GLU A 63 3.53 -6.81 -13.58
C GLU A 63 3.34 -7.30 -15.03
N ILE A 64 2.86 -6.43 -15.93
CA ILE A 64 2.69 -6.73 -17.35
C ILE A 64 4.04 -6.89 -18.07
N PHE A 65 5.00 -6.01 -17.78
CA PHE A 65 6.30 -5.94 -18.45
C PHE A 65 7.38 -6.85 -17.83
N SER A 66 7.26 -7.21 -16.55
CA SER A 66 8.23 -8.03 -15.81
C SER A 66 8.09 -9.52 -16.07
N GLY A 67 7.03 -9.93 -16.80
CA GLY A 67 7.04 -11.15 -17.59
C GLY A 67 6.71 -12.44 -16.86
N SER A 68 5.57 -13.01 -17.25
CA SER A 68 5.46 -14.45 -17.50
C SER A 68 5.34 -14.78 -18.98
N ASN A 69 5.43 -13.80 -19.90
CA ASN A 69 5.38 -14.05 -21.34
C ASN A 69 6.22 -13.04 -22.14
N TYR A 70 7.46 -13.42 -22.46
CA TYR A 70 8.26 -12.85 -23.56
C TYR A 70 7.46 -12.72 -24.88
N ALA A 71 6.38 -13.49 -25.04
CA ALA A 71 5.43 -13.37 -26.15
C ALA A 71 4.81 -11.97 -26.30
N LYS A 72 4.77 -11.12 -25.24
CA LYS A 72 4.20 -9.76 -25.35
C LYS A 72 5.14 -8.76 -26.03
N LEU A 73 6.46 -8.88 -25.85
CA LEU A 73 7.43 -8.02 -26.55
C LEU A 73 7.43 -8.27 -28.06
N SER A 74 7.27 -9.53 -28.48
CA SER A 74 7.20 -9.87 -29.91
C SER A 74 5.90 -9.40 -30.59
N ILE A 75 4.87 -9.04 -29.82
CA ILE A 75 3.62 -8.46 -30.34
C ILE A 75 3.70 -6.92 -30.26
N MET A 76 4.22 -6.38 -29.16
CA MET A 76 4.22 -4.94 -28.91
C MET A 76 5.14 -4.18 -29.87
N VAL A 77 6.31 -4.73 -30.22
CA VAL A 77 7.25 -4.08 -31.14
C VAL A 77 6.65 -3.91 -32.54
N PRO A 78 6.11 -4.97 -33.20
CA PRO A 78 5.45 -4.81 -34.50
C PRO A 78 4.23 -3.87 -34.47
N THR A 79 3.43 -3.89 -33.41
CA THR A 79 2.25 -3.01 -33.30
C THR A 79 2.63 -1.54 -33.16
N ILE A 80 3.73 -1.21 -32.47
CA ILE A 80 4.24 0.16 -32.42
C ILE A 80 4.78 0.58 -33.80
N GLU A 81 5.48 -0.30 -34.49
CA GLU A 81 5.98 -0.04 -35.85
C GLU A 81 4.86 0.22 -36.85
N GLU A 82 3.73 -0.51 -36.78
CA GLU A 82 2.54 -0.28 -37.61
C GLU A 82 1.81 1.04 -37.30
N LEU A 83 1.86 1.53 -36.06
CA LEU A 83 1.19 2.78 -35.67
C LEU A 83 1.99 4.04 -36.03
N VAL A 84 3.29 3.87 -36.31
CA VAL A 84 4.22 4.95 -36.69
C VAL A 84 4.26 5.12 -38.23
N TYR A 85 3.69 4.18 -38.99
CA TYR A 85 3.54 4.22 -40.45
C TYR A 85 2.09 4.49 -40.87
#